data_AF-A0A7W1KWJ7-F1
#
_entry.id   AF-A0A7W1KWJ7-F1
#
_cell.length_a   1.000
_cell.length_b   1.000
_cell.length_c   1.000
_cell.angle_alpha   90.00
_cell.angle_beta   90.00
_cell.angle_gamma   90.00
#
_symmetry.space_group_name_H-M   'P 1'
#
loop_
_entity.id
_entity.type
_entity.pdbx_description
1 polymer ?
#
loop_
_entity_poly.entity_id
_entity_poly.type
_entity_poly.pdbx_seq_one_letter_code
_entity_poly.pdbx_strand_id
1 'polypeptide(L)'
;MSRPAMSDKALDKLQRDTFGYFLKETNPANGLVPDNTRADAPCSITAVGLALAAYAVGAERGFIARTEAIRRTLTTLRFFRDSPQSEEPDATGYKGFYYHFLDMHSGQRTWKSELSTIDTTFLLAGALLAATYFDRETKEEREIRAVADALYRRADWQWAQNGALKVTHGWKPEGGFLKYRWEGYNEALLLYVLGLGSPTHPLPTESYTAWAKSYRWKKLYGHEFLYAGPLFVHQLSHVWIDFRGIQDDFMRERGIDYFENSRRATYVQQAYASRNPKKFKGYSESCWGITASDGPGPATRKVDGVERRFYDYRARSIPYGPDDGTIAPWAAVASLPFAPEIVLPALQHFNESFPEMTSKYGFKCSFNPTFADGKRSTRGWISQGYYGLDQGPIVLMIENYRSGFVWRLMRQCPYIVRGLRRAGFTNGWLDSHE
;
A
#
# COMPACT_ATOMS: atom_id res chain seq x y z
N MET A 1 10.50 -8.84 -31.48
CA MET A 1 11.66 -8.19 -30.83
C MET A 1 11.21 -7.83 -29.41
N SER A 2 11.95 -8.23 -28.37
CA SER A 2 11.63 -7.83 -26.99
C SER A 2 11.73 -6.31 -26.88
N ARG A 3 10.72 -5.65 -26.31
CA ARG A 3 10.80 -4.21 -26.04
C ARG A 3 11.93 -3.90 -25.06
N PRO A 4 12.60 -2.75 -25.19
CA PRO A 4 13.65 -2.36 -24.26
C PRO A 4 13.10 -2.22 -22.84
N ALA A 5 13.88 -2.66 -21.85
CA ALA A 5 13.57 -2.46 -20.44
C ALA A 5 13.87 -1.02 -20.01
N MET A 6 13.14 -0.52 -19.02
CA MET A 6 13.44 0.77 -18.39
C MET A 6 14.86 0.75 -17.79
N SER A 7 15.66 1.78 -18.10
CA SER A 7 17.02 1.91 -17.54
C SER A 7 17.02 2.26 -16.05
N ASP A 8 18.10 1.90 -15.34
CA ASP A 8 18.30 2.27 -13.93
C ASP A 8 18.25 3.79 -13.69
N LYS A 9 18.72 4.60 -14.65
CA LYS A 9 18.65 6.06 -14.59
C LYS A 9 17.21 6.56 -14.63
N ALA A 10 16.37 5.96 -15.49
CA ALA A 10 14.95 6.30 -15.57
C ALA A 10 14.20 5.85 -14.31
N LEU A 11 14.56 4.69 -13.74
CA LEU A 11 14.00 4.20 -12.49
C LEU A 11 14.38 5.09 -11.29
N ASP A 12 15.63 5.55 -11.21
CA ASP A 12 16.08 6.51 -10.18
C ASP A 12 15.32 7.83 -10.26
N LYS A 13 15.12 8.33 -11.49
CA LYS A 13 14.31 9.54 -11.72
C LYS A 13 12.87 9.34 -11.26
N LEU A 14 12.23 8.22 -11.62
CA LEU A 14 10.87 7.90 -11.18
C LEU A 14 10.78 7.89 -9.64
N GLN A 15 11.71 7.20 -8.97
CA GLN A 15 11.74 7.12 -7.51
C GLN A 15 11.88 8.51 -6.86
N ARG A 16 12.81 9.34 -7.38
CA ARG A 16 13.06 10.69 -6.88
C ARG A 16 11.87 11.63 -7.10
N ASP A 17 11.28 11.60 -8.28
CA ASP A 17 10.12 12.44 -8.61
C ASP A 17 8.92 12.06 -7.73
N THR A 18 8.65 10.76 -7.57
CA THR A 18 7.53 10.28 -6.74
C THR A 18 7.76 10.55 -5.26
N PHE A 19 8.99 10.45 -4.76
CA PHE A 19 9.33 10.94 -3.41
C PHE A 19 8.97 12.42 -3.21
N GLY A 20 9.02 13.22 -4.27
CA GLY A 20 8.61 14.63 -4.26
C GLY A 20 7.19 14.88 -3.75
N TYR A 21 6.27 13.91 -3.87
CA TYR A 21 4.92 14.01 -3.32
C TYR A 21 4.96 14.17 -1.79
N PHE A 22 5.67 13.29 -1.10
CA PHE A 22 5.82 13.32 0.37
C PHE A 22 6.71 14.48 0.86
N LEU A 23 7.52 15.05 -0.03
CA LEU A 23 8.32 16.23 0.31
C LEU A 23 7.48 17.52 0.26
N LYS A 24 6.68 17.67 -0.79
CA LYS A 24 6.03 18.94 -1.14
C LYS A 24 4.58 19.05 -0.70
N GLU A 25 3.84 17.93 -0.64
CA GLU A 25 2.41 17.94 -0.32
C GLU A 25 2.13 17.72 1.18
N THR A 26 3.11 17.25 1.95
CA THR A 26 2.98 17.10 3.41
C THR A 26 2.88 18.46 4.10
N ASN A 27 1.89 18.63 4.98
CA ASN A 27 1.76 19.81 5.82
C ASN A 27 2.95 19.89 6.81
N PRO A 28 3.82 20.91 6.71
CA PRO A 28 5.03 20.98 7.52
C PRO A 28 4.76 21.29 9.00
N ALA A 29 3.55 21.73 9.37
CA ALA A 29 3.20 22.08 10.74
C ALA A 29 2.82 20.86 11.59
N ASN A 30 2.12 19.87 11.01
CA ASN A 30 1.62 18.70 11.73
C ASN A 30 2.04 17.36 11.09
N GLY A 31 2.68 17.39 9.91
CA GLY A 31 3.16 16.20 9.22
C GLY A 31 2.05 15.37 8.55
N LEU A 32 0.83 15.90 8.46
CA LEU A 32 -0.29 15.25 7.75
C LEU A 32 -0.07 15.30 6.24
N VAL A 33 -0.53 14.26 5.54
CA VAL A 33 -0.31 14.06 4.10
C VAL A 33 -1.67 13.93 3.43
N PRO A 34 -1.97 14.74 2.40
CA PRO A 34 -3.26 14.66 1.73
C PRO A 34 -3.45 13.26 1.13
N ASP A 35 -4.69 12.80 1.02
CA ASP A 35 -5.04 11.57 0.33
C ASP A 35 -4.64 11.64 -1.14
N ASN A 36 -4.91 12.79 -1.76
CA ASN A 36 -4.58 13.07 -3.15
C ASN A 36 -4.37 14.56 -3.41
N THR A 37 -3.89 14.93 -4.59
CA THR A 37 -3.60 16.33 -4.95
C THR A 37 -4.79 17.09 -5.55
N ARG A 38 -6.03 16.63 -5.37
CA ARG A 38 -7.21 17.39 -5.79
C ARG A 38 -7.49 18.50 -4.77
N ALA A 39 -8.23 19.52 -5.21
CA ALA A 39 -8.66 20.58 -4.31
C ALA A 39 -9.42 19.97 -3.11
N ASP A 40 -9.16 20.53 -1.92
CA ASP A 40 -9.84 20.18 -0.67
C ASP A 40 -9.72 18.70 -0.24
N ALA A 41 -8.71 17.99 -0.74
CA ALA A 41 -8.45 16.62 -0.33
C ALA A 41 -8.04 16.59 1.17
N PRO A 42 -8.65 15.71 1.99
CA PRO A 42 -8.29 15.55 3.39
C PRO A 42 -6.96 14.81 3.51
N CYS A 43 -6.42 14.74 4.73
CA CYS A 43 -5.32 13.84 5.04
C CYS A 43 -5.79 12.38 4.97
N SER A 44 -4.94 11.48 4.43
CA SER A 44 -5.06 10.03 4.63
C SER A 44 -3.97 9.53 5.58
N ILE A 45 -4.32 8.85 6.67
CA ILE A 45 -3.31 8.34 7.61
C ILE A 45 -2.42 7.24 7.00
N THR A 46 -2.90 6.54 5.96
CA THR A 46 -2.07 5.62 5.19
C THR A 46 -0.98 6.36 4.42
N ALA A 47 -1.33 7.50 3.79
CA ALA A 47 -0.35 8.34 3.13
C ALA A 47 0.71 8.87 4.12
N VAL A 48 0.32 9.16 5.36
CA VAL A 48 1.26 9.52 6.43
C VAL A 48 2.21 8.37 6.77
N GLY A 49 1.71 7.14 6.95
CA GLY A 49 2.55 5.97 7.20
C GLY A 49 3.59 5.73 6.10
N LEU A 50 3.14 5.84 4.84
CA LEU A 50 4.01 5.74 3.68
C LEU A 50 5.03 6.88 3.61
N ALA A 51 4.68 8.10 4.04
CA ALA A 51 5.59 9.24 4.10
C ALA A 51 6.71 9.03 5.12
N LEU A 52 6.40 8.52 6.31
CA LEU A 52 7.40 8.19 7.35
C LEU A 52 8.46 7.23 6.81
N ALA A 53 8.04 6.20 6.07
CA ALA A 53 8.93 5.28 5.40
C ALA A 53 9.71 5.93 4.24
N ALA A 54 9.03 6.75 3.43
CA ALA A 54 9.63 7.46 2.32
C ALA A 54 10.72 8.44 2.78
N TYR A 55 10.60 9.05 3.96
CA TYR A 55 11.66 9.92 4.53
C TYR A 55 12.94 9.15 4.86
N ALA A 56 12.83 7.91 5.35
CA ALA A 56 13.99 7.05 5.55
C ALA A 56 14.68 6.73 4.22
N VAL A 57 13.90 6.33 3.20
CA VAL A 57 14.41 6.10 1.83
C VAL A 57 15.04 7.38 1.27
N GLY A 58 14.38 8.53 1.41
CA GLY A 58 14.87 9.81 0.91
C GLY A 58 16.18 10.24 1.57
N ALA A 59 16.37 9.95 2.85
CA ALA A 59 17.64 10.21 3.54
C ALA A 59 18.74 9.23 3.07
N GLU A 60 18.44 7.94 2.96
CA GLU A 60 19.39 6.91 2.50
C GLU A 60 19.85 7.18 1.05
N ARG A 61 18.93 7.62 0.19
CA ARG A 61 19.18 7.92 -1.23
C ARG A 61 19.72 9.33 -1.47
N GLY A 62 19.87 10.15 -0.43
CA GLY A 62 20.29 11.55 -0.56
C GLY A 62 19.32 12.43 -1.34
N PHE A 63 18.03 12.10 -1.34
CA PHE A 63 16.96 12.96 -1.88
C PHE A 63 16.65 14.12 -0.92
N ILE A 64 16.83 13.88 0.38
CA ILE A 64 16.78 14.89 1.45
C ILE A 64 17.91 14.66 2.44
N ALA A 65 18.29 15.70 3.19
CA ALA A 65 19.22 15.54 4.30
C ALA A 65 18.59 14.71 5.43
N ARG A 66 19.38 13.89 6.13
CA ARG A 66 18.91 13.11 7.29
C ARG A 66 18.30 14.02 8.37
N THR A 67 18.88 15.19 8.61
CA THR A 67 18.36 16.19 9.58
C THR A 67 16.95 16.68 9.21
N GLU A 68 16.68 16.90 7.93
CA GLU A 68 15.34 17.26 7.46
C GLU A 68 14.37 16.08 7.57
N ALA A 69 14.83 14.85 7.29
CA ALA A 69 14.04 13.64 7.48
C ALA A 69 13.64 13.43 8.94
N ILE A 70 14.57 13.64 9.88
CA ILE A 70 14.35 13.60 11.33
C ILE A 70 13.31 14.64 11.73
N ARG A 71 13.47 15.89 11.27
CA ARG A 71 12.54 16.98 11.60
C ARG A 71 11.11 16.65 11.18
N ARG A 72 10.90 16.19 9.94
CA ARG A 72 9.58 15.80 9.42
C ARG A 72 8.99 14.63 10.20
N THR A 73 9.80 13.60 10.44
CA THR A 73 9.39 12.42 11.22
C THR A 73 8.93 12.81 12.62
N LEU A 74 9.70 13.64 13.34
CA LEU A 74 9.32 14.11 14.67
C LEU A 74 8.06 14.97 14.65
N THR A 75 7.91 15.88 13.68
CA THR A 75 6.68 16.67 13.54
C THR A 75 5.45 15.76 13.43
N THR A 76 5.48 14.77 12.53
CA THR A 76 4.39 13.81 12.37
C THR A 76 4.15 13.00 13.65
N LEU A 77 5.19 12.37 14.21
CA LEU A 77 5.04 11.50 15.39
C LEU A 77 4.52 12.26 16.61
N ARG A 78 4.99 13.50 16.83
CA ARG A 78 4.51 14.36 17.92
C ARG A 78 3.03 14.72 17.75
N PHE A 79 2.61 15.08 16.53
CA PHE A 79 1.19 15.31 16.25
C PHE A 79 0.33 14.11 16.64
N PHE A 80 0.68 12.89 16.20
CA PHE A 80 -0.09 11.68 16.53
C PHE A 80 -0.01 11.26 18.00
N ARG A 81 1.08 11.58 18.69
CA ARG A 81 1.23 11.36 20.14
C ARG A 81 0.28 12.25 20.93
N ASP A 82 0.27 13.54 20.59
CA ASP A 82 -0.40 14.59 21.35
C ASP A 82 -1.85 14.82 20.90
N SER A 83 -2.29 14.19 19.81
CA SER A 83 -3.65 14.36 19.28
C SER A 83 -4.74 13.73 20.16
N PRO A 84 -5.97 14.25 20.14
CA PRO A 84 -7.08 13.71 20.91
C PRO A 84 -7.34 12.22 20.66
N GLN A 85 -7.49 11.47 21.75
CA GLN A 85 -7.84 10.06 21.78
C GLN A 85 -9.11 9.85 22.61
N SER A 86 -10.28 9.86 21.98
CA SER A 86 -11.57 9.73 22.66
C SER A 86 -12.68 9.27 21.70
N GLU A 87 -13.86 8.99 22.26
CA GLU A 87 -15.06 8.65 21.47
C GLU A 87 -15.71 9.87 20.81
N GLU A 88 -15.18 11.08 21.02
CA GLU A 88 -15.76 12.31 20.47
C GLU A 88 -15.77 12.28 18.93
N PRO A 89 -16.84 12.80 18.28
CA PRO A 89 -16.99 12.72 16.83
C PRO A 89 -15.86 13.37 16.02
N ASP A 90 -15.13 14.32 16.59
CA ASP A 90 -14.06 15.09 15.95
C ASP A 90 -12.65 14.75 16.49
N ALA A 91 -12.51 13.76 17.37
CA ALA A 91 -11.20 13.29 17.83
C ALA A 91 -10.33 12.78 16.66
N THR A 92 -9.01 12.81 16.82
CA THR A 92 -8.07 12.28 15.81
C THR A 92 -8.04 10.76 15.80
N GLY A 93 -8.28 10.13 16.95
CA GLY A 93 -8.38 8.69 17.07
C GLY A 93 -9.01 8.23 18.37
N TYR A 94 -9.04 6.92 18.58
CA TYR A 94 -9.55 6.29 19.80
C TYR A 94 -8.90 4.91 19.95
N LYS A 95 -8.61 4.49 21.19
CA LYS A 95 -8.02 3.17 21.49
C LYS A 95 -6.70 2.89 20.74
N GLY A 96 -5.96 3.94 20.42
CA GLY A 96 -4.73 3.85 19.64
C GLY A 96 -4.92 3.59 18.14
N PHE A 97 -6.16 3.57 17.67
CA PHE A 97 -6.50 3.63 16.24
C PHE A 97 -6.83 5.06 15.83
N TYR A 98 -6.71 5.35 14.53
CA TYR A 98 -6.95 6.67 13.98
C TYR A 98 -7.97 6.64 12.86
N TYR A 99 -8.65 7.76 12.67
CA TYR A 99 -9.61 7.91 11.60
C TYR A 99 -8.90 7.92 10.25
N HIS A 100 -9.47 7.22 9.28
CA HIS A 100 -8.94 7.10 7.92
C HIS A 100 -8.61 8.48 7.34
N PHE A 101 -9.58 9.40 7.44
CA PHE A 101 -9.44 10.76 6.94
C PHE A 101 -9.48 11.79 8.07
N LEU A 102 -8.50 12.68 8.06
CA LEU A 102 -8.39 13.82 8.97
C LEU A 102 -8.40 15.13 8.18
N ASP A 103 -8.90 16.20 8.78
CA ASP A 103 -8.69 17.55 8.27
C ASP A 103 -7.18 17.87 8.22
N MET A 104 -6.74 18.48 7.12
CA MET A 104 -5.31 18.73 6.86
C MET A 104 -4.67 19.68 7.86
N HIS A 105 -5.45 20.55 8.50
CA HIS A 105 -4.96 21.60 9.38
C HIS A 105 -5.22 21.26 10.85
N SER A 106 -6.49 21.00 11.21
CA SER A 106 -6.88 20.73 12.60
C SER A 106 -6.51 19.32 13.04
N GLY A 107 -6.41 18.36 12.11
CA GLY A 107 -6.19 16.96 12.44
C GLY A 107 -7.41 16.27 13.06
N GLN A 108 -8.58 16.91 13.02
CA GLN A 108 -9.85 16.34 13.44
C GLN A 108 -10.37 15.37 12.38
N ARG A 109 -11.16 14.36 12.79
CA ARG A 109 -11.84 13.46 11.87
C ARG A 109 -12.66 14.24 10.83
N THR A 110 -12.55 13.85 9.56
CA THR A 110 -13.37 14.41 8.47
C THR A 110 -14.13 13.33 7.69
N TRP A 111 -15.09 13.78 6.87
CA TRP A 111 -15.98 12.95 6.06
C TRP A 111 -16.73 11.83 6.80
N LYS A 112 -16.88 11.98 8.13
CA LYS A 112 -17.44 10.92 9.00
C LYS A 112 -16.77 9.56 8.76
N SER A 113 -15.46 9.59 8.46
CA SER A 113 -14.66 8.40 8.21
C SER A 113 -14.64 7.48 9.43
N GLU A 114 -14.32 6.21 9.23
CA GLU A 114 -14.11 5.25 10.30
C GLU A 114 -12.72 5.39 10.93
N LEU A 115 -12.60 5.02 12.21
CA LEU A 115 -11.33 4.52 12.72
C LEU A 115 -10.98 3.30 11.90
N SER A 116 -9.93 3.39 11.08
CA SER A 116 -9.58 2.32 10.17
C SER A 116 -8.44 1.50 10.74
N THR A 117 -8.70 0.20 10.90
CA THR A 117 -7.71 -0.74 11.43
C THR A 117 -6.54 -0.94 10.45
N ILE A 118 -6.81 -0.97 9.15
CA ILE A 118 -5.77 -1.16 8.13
C ILE A 118 -4.97 0.12 7.89
N ASP A 119 -5.63 1.28 7.87
CA ASP A 119 -4.91 2.55 7.65
C ASP A 119 -4.06 2.91 8.87
N THR A 120 -4.54 2.62 10.09
CA THR A 120 -3.73 2.67 11.31
C THR A 120 -2.54 1.71 11.24
N THR A 121 -2.74 0.51 10.71
CA THR A 121 -1.65 -0.48 10.55
C THR A 121 -0.53 0.10 9.67
N PHE A 122 -0.85 0.74 8.55
CA PHE A 122 0.15 1.36 7.69
C PHE A 122 0.84 2.57 8.33
N LEU A 123 0.10 3.40 9.09
CA LEU A 123 0.67 4.48 9.90
C LEU A 123 1.71 3.93 10.90
N LEU A 124 1.34 2.90 11.66
CA LEU A 124 2.22 2.29 12.66
C LEU A 124 3.43 1.59 12.02
N ALA A 125 3.26 0.92 10.88
CA ALA A 125 4.37 0.33 10.13
C ALA A 125 5.39 1.39 9.69
N GLY A 126 4.93 2.54 9.21
CA GLY A 126 5.76 3.70 8.89
C GLY A 126 6.53 4.24 10.11
N ALA A 127 5.85 4.37 11.25
CA ALA A 127 6.48 4.81 12.50
C ALA A 127 7.55 3.83 13.00
N LEU A 128 7.27 2.53 12.96
CA LEU A 128 8.21 1.48 13.37
C LEU A 128 9.43 1.40 12.43
N LEU A 129 9.22 1.56 11.12
CA LEU A 129 10.32 1.67 10.17
C LEU A 129 11.22 2.87 10.48
N ALA A 130 10.61 4.04 10.71
CA ALA A 130 11.35 5.24 11.08
C ALA A 130 12.15 5.04 12.38
N ALA A 131 11.56 4.42 13.41
CA ALA A 131 12.26 4.06 14.64
C ALA A 131 13.44 3.12 14.40
N THR A 132 13.32 2.20 13.44
CA THR A 132 14.39 1.26 13.13
C THR A 132 15.53 1.92 12.33
N TYR A 133 15.23 2.91 11.48
CA TYR A 133 16.23 3.62 10.67
C TYR A 133 16.95 4.76 11.41
N PHE A 134 16.23 5.46 12.30
CA PHE A 134 16.76 6.54 13.11
C PHE A 134 17.31 5.99 14.43
N ASP A 135 18.47 5.35 14.35
CA ASP A 135 19.13 4.56 15.38
C ASP A 135 20.33 5.25 16.05
N ARG A 136 20.70 6.47 15.65
CA ARG A 136 21.86 7.17 16.22
C ARG A 136 21.57 7.61 17.66
N GLU A 137 22.66 7.80 18.42
CA GLU A 137 22.61 8.26 19.81
C GLU A 137 22.46 9.78 19.94
N THR A 138 21.52 10.37 19.20
CA THR A 138 21.12 11.77 19.32
C THR A 138 19.79 11.90 20.09
N LYS A 139 19.51 13.10 20.62
CA LYS A 139 18.27 13.36 21.36
C LYS A 139 17.04 13.14 20.46
N GLU A 140 17.11 13.62 19.23
CA GLU A 140 16.03 13.59 18.25
C GLU A 140 15.72 12.17 17.79
N GLU A 141 16.74 11.37 17.48
CA GLU A 141 16.53 9.99 17.03
C GLU A 141 16.06 9.09 18.18
N ARG A 142 16.55 9.31 19.41
CA ARG A 142 15.97 8.65 20.61
C ARG A 142 14.49 8.98 20.80
N GLU A 143 14.09 10.23 20.56
CA GLU A 143 12.67 10.61 20.64
C GLU A 143 11.83 9.94 19.55
N ILE A 144 12.33 9.84 18.31
CA ILE A 144 11.64 9.08 17.24
C ILE A 144 11.35 7.65 17.71
N ARG A 145 12.37 6.96 18.23
CA ARG A 145 12.24 5.58 18.72
C ARG A 145 11.21 5.47 19.83
N ALA A 146 11.29 6.36 20.83
CA ALA A 146 10.39 6.35 21.98
C ALA A 146 8.93 6.64 21.58
N VAL A 147 8.69 7.64 20.72
CA VAL A 147 7.33 8.01 20.32
C VAL A 147 6.71 6.96 19.42
N ALA A 148 7.45 6.43 18.43
CA ALA A 148 6.96 5.35 17.58
C ALA A 148 6.59 4.09 18.37
N ASP A 149 7.42 3.71 19.35
CA ASP A 149 7.13 2.60 20.26
C ASP A 149 5.84 2.84 21.06
N ALA A 150 5.71 4.03 21.67
CA ALA A 150 4.53 4.40 22.44
C ALA A 150 3.25 4.39 21.58
N LEU A 151 3.32 4.90 20.34
CA LEU A 151 2.19 4.90 19.41
C LEU A 151 1.76 3.48 19.05
N TYR A 152 2.70 2.59 18.73
CA TYR A 152 2.39 1.20 18.42
C TYR A 152 1.80 0.45 19.62
N ARG A 153 2.40 0.62 20.81
CA ARG A 153 1.92 -0.02 22.05
C ARG A 153 0.55 0.46 22.49
N ARG A 154 0.11 1.64 22.05
CA ARG A 154 -1.21 2.19 22.38
C ARG A 154 -2.35 1.51 21.62
N ALA A 155 -2.08 0.88 20.47
CA ALA A 155 -3.11 0.24 19.66
C ALA A 155 -3.70 -0.98 20.37
N ASP A 156 -4.99 -0.91 20.69
CA ASP A 156 -5.73 -1.96 21.40
C ASP A 156 -6.32 -2.98 20.40
N TRP A 157 -5.48 -3.90 19.91
CA TRP A 157 -5.91 -4.87 18.89
C TRP A 157 -7.02 -5.81 19.38
N GLN A 158 -7.11 -6.05 20.69
CA GLN A 158 -8.19 -6.83 21.29
C GLN A 158 -9.52 -6.07 21.26
N TRP A 159 -9.51 -4.76 21.51
CA TRP A 159 -10.69 -3.92 21.30
C TRP A 159 -11.14 -3.96 19.84
N ALA A 160 -10.22 -3.88 18.87
CA ALA A 160 -10.53 -3.95 17.44
C ALA A 160 -11.14 -5.29 16.98
N GLN A 161 -11.09 -6.33 17.81
CA GLN A 161 -11.78 -7.59 17.57
C GLN A 161 -13.28 -7.53 17.86
N ASN A 162 -13.76 -6.56 18.66
CA ASN A 162 -15.17 -6.47 19.06
C ASN A 162 -15.76 -7.85 19.45
N GLY A 163 -15.09 -8.54 20.38
CA GLY A 163 -15.53 -9.83 20.94
C GLY A 163 -15.48 -11.06 20.01
N ALA A 164 -14.88 -10.98 18.83
CA ALA A 164 -14.76 -12.12 17.89
C ALA A 164 -13.30 -12.42 17.53
N LEU A 165 -13.03 -13.48 16.77
CA LEU A 165 -11.65 -13.80 16.35
C LEU A 165 -11.11 -12.83 15.30
N LYS A 166 -11.89 -12.52 14.26
CA LYS A 166 -11.45 -11.67 13.15
C LYS A 166 -11.56 -10.18 13.51
N VAL A 167 -10.53 -9.40 13.19
CA VAL A 167 -10.49 -7.95 13.39
C VAL A 167 -11.56 -7.26 12.52
N THR A 168 -12.24 -6.25 13.06
CA THR A 168 -13.21 -5.44 12.30
C THR A 168 -12.50 -4.54 11.30
N HIS A 169 -13.18 -4.11 10.24
CA HIS A 169 -12.60 -3.09 9.35
C HIS A 169 -12.37 -1.77 10.08
N GLY A 170 -13.31 -1.39 10.94
CA GLY A 170 -13.22 -0.14 11.68
C GLY A 170 -14.34 0.08 12.67
N TRP A 171 -14.42 1.30 13.20
CA TRP A 171 -15.40 1.77 14.18
C TRP A 171 -15.77 3.24 13.91
N LYS A 172 -16.99 3.64 14.27
CA LYS A 172 -17.47 5.03 14.20
C LYS A 172 -18.19 5.43 15.49
N PRO A 173 -18.03 6.65 15.99
CA PRO A 173 -18.77 7.18 17.15
C PRO A 173 -20.29 7.02 17.00
N GLU A 174 -20.80 7.22 15.78
CA GLU A 174 -22.24 7.24 15.53
C GLU A 174 -22.88 5.85 15.54
N GLY A 175 -22.10 4.78 15.37
CA GLY A 175 -22.65 3.46 15.08
C GLY A 175 -21.85 2.27 15.63
N GLY A 176 -20.78 2.52 16.37
CA GLY A 176 -19.90 1.48 16.87
C GLY A 176 -19.08 0.81 15.76
N PHE A 177 -18.78 -0.48 15.94
CA PHE A 177 -17.99 -1.25 15.00
C PHE A 177 -18.70 -1.48 13.66
N LEU A 178 -17.94 -1.39 12.56
CA LEU A 178 -18.43 -1.76 11.24
C LEU A 178 -18.79 -3.24 11.19
N LYS A 179 -19.82 -3.58 10.39
CA LYS A 179 -20.25 -4.96 10.17
C LYS A 179 -19.15 -5.84 9.55
N TYR A 180 -18.31 -5.26 8.70
CA TYR A 180 -17.28 -5.99 7.96
C TYR A 180 -16.08 -6.33 8.85
N ARG A 181 -15.57 -7.54 8.67
CA ARG A 181 -14.38 -8.07 9.34
C ARG A 181 -13.43 -8.60 8.28
N TRP A 182 -12.14 -8.54 8.57
CA TRP A 182 -11.12 -8.98 7.63
C TRP A 182 -11.24 -10.48 7.39
N GLU A 183 -11.42 -10.87 6.12
CA GLU A 183 -11.47 -12.26 5.64
C GLU A 183 -10.48 -12.43 4.50
N GLY A 184 -9.43 -13.23 4.74
CA GLY A 184 -8.34 -13.40 3.79
C GLY A 184 -8.72 -14.22 2.55
N TYR A 185 -7.93 -14.25 1.50
CA TYR A 185 -6.69 -13.51 1.33
C TYR A 185 -6.98 -12.07 0.88
N ASN A 186 -6.45 -11.10 1.62
CA ASN A 186 -6.61 -9.67 1.40
C ASN A 186 -5.36 -8.92 1.92
N GLU A 187 -5.36 -7.59 1.86
CA GLU A 187 -4.24 -6.73 2.22
C GLU A 187 -3.87 -6.72 3.72
N ALA A 188 -4.66 -7.37 4.58
CA ALA A 188 -4.55 -7.29 6.03
C ALA A 188 -3.47 -8.21 6.65
N LEU A 189 -2.60 -8.85 5.87
CA LEU A 189 -1.55 -9.71 6.42
C LEU A 189 -0.64 -8.96 7.41
N LEU A 190 -0.21 -7.75 7.07
CA LEU A 190 0.55 -6.87 7.96
C LEU A 190 -0.24 -6.52 9.23
N LEU A 191 -1.56 -6.29 9.13
CA LEU A 191 -2.43 -5.97 10.25
C LEU A 191 -2.43 -7.11 11.27
N TYR A 192 -2.57 -8.35 10.81
CA TYR A 192 -2.52 -9.49 11.73
C TYR A 192 -1.12 -9.69 12.31
N VAL A 193 -0.05 -9.53 11.53
CA VAL A 193 1.32 -9.61 12.05
C VAL A 193 1.55 -8.58 13.14
N LEU A 194 1.22 -7.31 12.91
CA LEU A 194 1.35 -6.26 13.92
C LEU A 194 0.43 -6.48 15.12
N GLY A 195 -0.80 -6.94 14.93
CA GLY A 195 -1.70 -7.25 16.04
C GLY A 195 -1.22 -8.40 16.93
N LEU A 196 -0.67 -9.47 16.34
CA LEU A 196 -0.07 -10.58 17.08
C LEU A 196 1.24 -10.17 17.77
N GLY A 197 2.00 -9.28 17.12
CA GLY A 197 3.28 -8.75 17.62
C GLY A 197 3.15 -7.81 18.82
N SER A 198 1.94 -7.33 19.13
CA SER A 198 1.75 -6.32 20.18
C SER A 198 2.14 -6.86 21.57
N PRO A 199 2.95 -6.11 22.34
CA PRO A 199 3.31 -6.49 23.70
C PRO A 199 2.25 -6.11 24.74
N THR A 200 1.30 -5.23 24.40
CA THR A 200 0.32 -4.65 25.34
C THR A 200 -1.08 -5.20 25.10
N HIS A 201 -1.53 -5.22 23.86
CA HIS A 201 -2.87 -5.66 23.47
C HIS A 201 -2.80 -6.69 22.33
N PRO A 202 -2.14 -7.84 22.51
CA PRO A 202 -1.96 -8.82 21.43
C PRO A 202 -3.28 -9.43 20.98
N LEU A 203 -3.42 -9.61 19.66
CA LEU A 203 -4.40 -10.56 19.13
C LEU A 203 -4.07 -11.98 19.61
N PRO A 204 -5.08 -12.82 19.89
CA PRO A 204 -4.87 -14.25 20.07
C PRO A 204 -4.45 -14.90 18.74
N THR A 205 -3.69 -15.99 18.80
CA THR A 205 -3.13 -16.66 17.61
C THR A 205 -4.24 -17.19 16.69
N GLU A 206 -5.35 -17.61 17.28
CA GLU A 206 -6.56 -18.08 16.62
C GLU A 206 -7.18 -17.03 15.69
N SER A 207 -6.91 -15.74 15.91
CA SER A 207 -7.34 -14.66 15.01
C SER A 207 -6.69 -14.78 13.63
N TYR A 208 -5.41 -15.15 13.57
CA TYR A 208 -4.70 -15.37 12.31
C TYR A 208 -5.30 -16.56 11.57
N THR A 209 -5.47 -17.68 12.26
CA THR A 209 -6.10 -18.88 11.69
C THR A 209 -7.52 -18.58 11.20
N ALA A 210 -8.30 -17.82 11.96
CA ALA A 210 -9.66 -17.44 11.57
C ALA A 210 -9.70 -16.57 10.30
N TRP A 211 -8.73 -15.68 10.11
CA TRP A 211 -8.59 -14.87 8.90
C TRP A 211 -8.10 -15.68 7.70
N ALA A 212 -7.14 -16.59 7.90
CA ALA A 212 -6.59 -17.44 6.84
C ALA A 212 -7.60 -18.46 6.29
N LYS A 213 -8.64 -18.83 7.06
CA LYS A 213 -9.66 -19.82 6.65
C LYS A 213 -10.39 -19.51 5.34
N SER A 214 -10.50 -18.23 4.95
CA SER A 214 -11.20 -17.84 3.71
C SER A 214 -10.31 -17.81 2.47
N TYR A 215 -9.02 -18.14 2.61
CA TYR A 215 -8.06 -18.22 1.53
C TYR A 215 -8.53 -19.15 0.39
N ARG A 216 -8.27 -18.77 -0.87
CA ARG A 216 -8.68 -19.54 -2.04
C ARG A 216 -7.54 -19.67 -3.04
N TRP A 217 -7.12 -20.90 -3.31
CA TRP A 217 -6.20 -21.18 -4.42
C TRP A 217 -6.94 -21.16 -5.75
N LYS A 218 -6.29 -20.66 -6.80
CA LYS A 218 -6.75 -20.79 -8.17
C LYS A 218 -5.60 -21.11 -9.10
N LYS A 219 -5.90 -21.86 -10.16
CA LYS A 219 -5.01 -22.06 -11.30
C LYS A 219 -5.48 -21.18 -12.46
N LEU A 220 -4.74 -20.12 -12.77
CA LEU A 220 -5.03 -19.21 -13.87
C LEU A 220 -3.82 -19.12 -14.79
N TYR A 221 -4.04 -19.28 -16.09
CA TYR A 221 -3.03 -19.03 -17.11
C TYR A 221 -1.71 -19.80 -16.93
N GLY A 222 -1.77 -21.00 -16.33
CA GLY A 222 -0.60 -21.83 -16.06
C GLY A 222 -0.03 -21.66 -14.65
N HIS A 223 -0.50 -20.69 -13.86
CA HIS A 223 -0.02 -20.42 -12.52
C HIS A 223 -1.05 -20.81 -11.46
N GLU A 224 -0.66 -21.62 -10.49
CA GLU A 224 -1.43 -21.88 -9.28
C GLU A 224 -0.94 -20.97 -8.14
N PHE A 225 -1.83 -20.17 -7.58
CA PHE A 225 -1.52 -19.16 -6.56
C PHE A 225 -2.73 -18.89 -5.66
N LEU A 226 -2.47 -18.37 -4.46
CA LEU A 226 -3.45 -17.86 -3.53
C LEU A 226 -4.07 -16.61 -4.14
N TYR A 227 -5.34 -16.70 -4.53
CA TYR A 227 -5.99 -15.71 -5.38
C TYR A 227 -6.58 -14.55 -4.59
N ALA A 228 -6.26 -13.35 -5.06
CA ALA A 228 -7.04 -12.13 -4.85
C ALA A 228 -7.09 -11.34 -6.16
N GLY A 229 -8.24 -10.72 -6.44
CA GLY A 229 -8.52 -10.08 -7.73
C GLY A 229 -7.72 -8.81 -8.00
N PRO A 230 -7.76 -7.81 -7.11
CA PRO A 230 -6.93 -6.60 -7.23
C PRO A 230 -5.46 -6.91 -6.93
N LEU A 231 -4.54 -6.35 -7.72
CA LEU A 231 -3.13 -6.65 -7.53
C LEU A 231 -2.54 -6.12 -6.21
N PHE A 232 -3.06 -5.01 -5.67
CA PHE A 232 -2.54 -4.42 -4.43
C PHE A 232 -2.56 -5.37 -3.22
N VAL A 233 -3.50 -6.32 -3.20
CA VAL A 233 -3.59 -7.33 -2.14
C VAL A 233 -2.31 -8.15 -2.02
N HIS A 234 -1.66 -8.43 -3.15
CA HIS A 234 -0.39 -9.16 -3.22
C HIS A 234 0.83 -8.28 -2.95
N GLN A 235 0.64 -6.99 -2.66
CA GLN A 235 1.70 -5.99 -2.66
C GLN A 235 1.79 -5.21 -1.36
N LEU A 236 0.66 -4.73 -0.80
CA LEU A 236 0.71 -3.77 0.30
C LEU A 236 1.39 -4.31 1.55
N SER A 237 1.16 -5.58 1.92
CA SER A 237 1.89 -6.19 3.04
C SER A 237 3.36 -6.44 2.72
N HIS A 238 3.70 -6.72 1.45
CA HIS A 238 5.07 -6.86 0.96
C HIS A 238 5.85 -5.55 0.90
N VAL A 239 5.19 -4.39 0.95
CA VAL A 239 5.90 -3.12 1.12
C VAL A 239 6.75 -3.14 2.39
N TRP A 240 6.25 -3.79 3.43
CA TRP A 240 6.80 -3.74 4.78
C TRP A 240 7.51 -5.04 5.18
N ILE A 241 6.91 -6.18 4.87
CA ILE A 241 7.43 -7.48 5.29
C ILE A 241 8.12 -8.17 4.13
N ASP A 242 9.32 -8.69 4.40
CA ASP A 242 10.02 -9.54 3.47
C ASP A 242 9.57 -10.99 3.63
N PHE A 243 8.73 -11.47 2.73
CA PHE A 243 8.25 -12.84 2.80
C PHE A 243 9.15 -13.87 2.12
N ARG A 244 10.34 -13.49 1.62
CA ARG A 244 11.24 -14.43 0.94
C ARG A 244 11.78 -15.45 1.93
N GLY A 245 11.57 -16.73 1.61
CA GLY A 245 12.07 -17.87 2.38
C GLY A 245 11.36 -18.08 3.73
N ILE A 246 10.29 -17.34 4.03
CA ILE A 246 9.49 -17.56 5.25
C ILE A 246 8.08 -17.97 4.88
N GLN A 247 7.50 -18.89 5.65
CA GLN A 247 6.19 -19.46 5.34
C GLN A 247 5.42 -19.73 6.62
N ASP A 248 4.15 -19.37 6.63
CA ASP A 248 3.19 -19.86 7.62
C ASP A 248 2.71 -21.28 7.27
N ASP A 249 1.91 -21.88 8.15
CA ASP A 249 1.36 -23.22 7.98
C ASP A 249 0.68 -23.40 6.61
N PHE A 250 -0.16 -22.43 6.22
CA PHE A 250 -0.94 -22.50 4.99
C PHE A 250 -0.08 -22.49 3.73
N MET A 251 0.96 -21.65 3.70
CA MET A 251 1.86 -21.55 2.55
C MET A 251 2.85 -22.73 2.50
N ARG A 252 3.26 -23.28 3.65
CA ARG A 252 4.08 -24.50 3.70
C ARG A 252 3.39 -25.70 3.08
N GLU A 253 2.08 -25.87 3.27
CA GLU A 253 1.30 -26.94 2.62
C GLU A 253 1.43 -26.92 1.09
N ARG A 254 1.75 -25.76 0.51
CA ARG A 254 1.86 -25.55 -0.94
C ARG A 254 3.30 -25.43 -1.43
N GLY A 255 4.27 -25.52 -0.52
CA GLY A 255 5.70 -25.50 -0.86
C GLY A 255 6.19 -24.19 -1.48
N ILE A 256 5.47 -23.08 -1.30
CA ILE A 256 5.87 -21.75 -1.78
C ILE A 256 5.71 -20.71 -0.67
N ASP A 257 6.47 -19.61 -0.73
CA ASP A 257 6.26 -18.46 0.16
C ASP A 257 5.31 -17.43 -0.46
N TYR A 258 4.97 -16.39 0.32
CA TYR A 258 4.12 -15.30 -0.20
C TYR A 258 4.81 -14.46 -1.27
N PHE A 259 6.14 -14.48 -1.38
CA PHE A 259 6.89 -13.76 -2.41
C PHE A 259 6.73 -14.44 -3.78
N GLU A 260 6.93 -15.75 -3.84
CA GLU A 260 6.65 -16.56 -5.02
C GLU A 260 5.16 -16.52 -5.39
N ASN A 261 4.26 -16.51 -4.39
CA ASN A 261 2.83 -16.31 -4.64
C ASN A 261 2.54 -14.98 -5.35
N SER A 262 3.11 -13.87 -4.85
CA SER A 262 2.95 -12.56 -5.45
C SER A 262 3.59 -12.48 -6.84
N ARG A 263 4.75 -13.13 -7.06
CA ARG A 263 5.36 -13.28 -8.38
C ARG A 263 4.41 -13.95 -9.37
N ARG A 264 3.75 -15.05 -8.97
CA ARG A 264 2.72 -15.71 -9.79
C ARG A 264 1.52 -14.81 -10.06
N ALA A 265 1.04 -14.07 -9.06
CA ALA A 265 -0.05 -13.11 -9.24
C ALA A 265 0.31 -12.01 -10.26
N THR A 266 1.55 -11.51 -10.24
CA THR A 266 2.07 -10.54 -11.21
C THR A 266 2.06 -11.13 -12.64
N TYR A 267 2.54 -12.37 -12.83
CA TYR A 267 2.45 -13.03 -14.14
C TYR A 267 1.01 -13.24 -14.61
N VAL A 268 0.09 -13.59 -13.70
CA VAL A 268 -1.34 -13.74 -14.03
C VAL A 268 -1.95 -12.42 -14.49
N GLN A 269 -1.56 -11.29 -13.90
CA GLN A 269 -2.00 -9.95 -14.32
C GLN A 269 -1.52 -9.61 -15.74
N GLN A 270 -0.23 -9.81 -16.03
CA GLN A 270 0.30 -9.60 -17.38
C GLN A 270 -0.38 -10.53 -18.40
N ALA A 271 -0.56 -11.81 -18.04
CA ALA A 271 -1.15 -12.81 -18.92
C ALA A 271 -2.65 -12.55 -19.18
N TYR A 272 -3.38 -11.96 -18.23
CA TYR A 272 -4.75 -11.48 -18.45
C TYR A 272 -4.77 -10.31 -19.44
N ALA A 273 -3.93 -9.30 -19.21
CA ALA A 273 -3.84 -8.13 -20.07
C ALA A 273 -3.41 -8.47 -21.50
N SER A 274 -2.46 -9.40 -21.66
CA SER A 274 -2.02 -9.90 -22.96
C SER A 274 -3.16 -10.61 -23.72
N ARG A 275 -3.98 -11.41 -23.02
CA ARG A 275 -5.15 -12.06 -23.63
C ARG A 275 -6.30 -11.10 -23.94
N ASN A 276 -6.45 -10.06 -23.13
CA ASN A 276 -7.44 -8.99 -23.28
C ASN A 276 -8.86 -9.51 -23.65
N PRO A 277 -9.50 -10.34 -22.82
CA PRO A 277 -10.76 -11.01 -23.18
C PRO A 277 -11.91 -10.02 -23.47
N LYS A 278 -11.84 -8.81 -22.91
CA LYS A 278 -12.82 -7.73 -23.09
C LYS A 278 -12.44 -6.75 -24.20
N LYS A 279 -11.34 -6.98 -24.92
CA LYS A 279 -10.86 -6.18 -26.06
C LYS A 279 -10.76 -4.67 -25.72
N PHE A 280 -10.24 -4.33 -24.54
CA PHE A 280 -9.98 -2.94 -24.15
C PHE A 280 -8.74 -2.39 -24.88
N LYS A 281 -8.75 -1.12 -25.25
CA LYS A 281 -7.56 -0.45 -25.81
C LYS A 281 -6.48 -0.34 -24.74
N GLY A 282 -5.22 -0.57 -25.12
CA GLY A 282 -4.06 -0.48 -24.25
C GLY A 282 -3.59 -1.81 -23.69
N TYR A 283 -4.50 -2.70 -23.26
CA TYR A 283 -4.16 -3.98 -22.62
C TYR A 283 -3.24 -4.82 -23.50
N SER A 284 -2.07 -5.20 -22.97
CA SER A 284 -1.06 -6.00 -23.66
C SER A 284 -0.04 -6.58 -22.66
N GLU A 285 0.91 -7.38 -23.15
CA GLU A 285 2.04 -7.87 -22.34
C GLU A 285 2.90 -6.76 -21.72
N SER A 286 2.93 -5.56 -22.31
CA SER A 286 3.66 -4.40 -21.75
C SER A 286 2.75 -3.35 -21.12
N CYS A 287 1.45 -3.59 -21.00
CA CYS A 287 0.51 -2.59 -20.53
C CYS A 287 -0.57 -3.27 -19.68
N TRP A 288 -0.28 -3.35 -18.38
CA TRP A 288 -1.05 -4.10 -17.38
C TRP A 288 -0.85 -3.44 -16.00
N GLY A 289 -1.61 -3.91 -14.99
CA GLY A 289 -1.64 -3.32 -13.65
C GLY A 289 -3.07 -3.02 -13.23
N ILE A 290 -3.87 -4.08 -13.03
CA ILE A 290 -5.28 -3.96 -12.67
C ILE A 290 -5.42 -4.06 -11.15
N THR A 291 -5.84 -2.95 -10.53
CA THR A 291 -5.92 -2.81 -9.07
C THR A 291 -6.95 -1.74 -8.67
N ALA A 292 -7.09 -1.46 -7.37
CA ALA A 292 -7.84 -0.30 -6.90
C ALA A 292 -7.20 1.01 -7.40
N SER A 293 -8.01 1.86 -8.05
CA SER A 293 -7.54 3.13 -8.59
C SER A 293 -8.72 4.05 -8.87
N ASP A 294 -8.43 5.34 -9.08
CA ASP A 294 -9.34 6.26 -9.75
C ASP A 294 -9.69 5.78 -11.17
N GLY A 295 -10.78 6.30 -11.73
CA GLY A 295 -11.27 5.91 -13.05
C GLY A 295 -12.13 6.98 -13.74
N PRO A 296 -12.43 6.79 -15.04
CA PRO A 296 -13.13 7.78 -15.86
C PRO A 296 -14.64 7.90 -15.61
N GLY A 297 -15.21 7.06 -14.74
CA GLY A 297 -16.64 7.00 -14.47
C GLY A 297 -17.12 7.92 -13.34
N PRO A 298 -18.41 7.78 -12.94
CA PRO A 298 -19.38 6.82 -13.47
C PRO A 298 -19.86 7.20 -14.87
N ALA A 299 -19.78 6.28 -15.84
CA ALA A 299 -20.27 6.51 -17.20
C ALA A 299 -20.59 5.19 -17.92
N THR A 300 -21.55 5.22 -18.83
CA THR A 300 -21.80 4.14 -19.81
C THR A 300 -21.62 4.71 -21.20
N ARG A 301 -20.79 4.07 -22.04
CA ARG A 301 -20.52 4.53 -23.41
C ARG A 301 -20.48 3.35 -24.38
N LYS A 302 -20.93 3.58 -25.61
CA LYS A 302 -20.71 2.66 -26.73
C LYS A 302 -19.35 2.95 -27.35
N VAL A 303 -18.39 2.03 -27.19
CA VAL A 303 -17.03 2.14 -27.74
C VAL A 303 -16.81 0.98 -28.71
N ASP A 304 -16.46 1.31 -29.95
CA ASP A 304 -16.27 0.34 -31.04
C ASP A 304 -17.46 -0.63 -31.18
N GLY A 305 -18.68 -0.09 -31.08
CA GLY A 305 -19.92 -0.87 -31.19
C GLY A 305 -20.36 -1.60 -29.91
N VAL A 306 -19.52 -1.67 -28.88
CA VAL A 306 -19.80 -2.39 -27.63
C VAL A 306 -20.18 -1.41 -26.52
N GLU A 307 -21.31 -1.66 -25.84
CA GLU A 307 -21.67 -0.91 -24.64
C GLU A 307 -20.74 -1.29 -23.48
N ARG A 308 -20.13 -0.28 -22.85
CA ARG A 308 -19.15 -0.44 -21.77
C ARG A 308 -19.51 0.46 -20.60
N ARG A 309 -19.44 -0.11 -19.40
CA ARG A 309 -19.55 0.61 -18.13
C ARG A 309 -18.15 0.96 -17.62
N PHE A 310 -17.99 2.23 -17.24
CA PHE A 310 -16.79 2.79 -16.66
C PHE A 310 -17.06 3.22 -15.23
N TYR A 311 -16.10 2.97 -14.36
CA TYR A 311 -16.20 3.27 -12.94
C TYR A 311 -15.33 4.47 -12.58
N ASP A 312 -15.75 5.18 -11.53
CA ASP A 312 -14.94 6.10 -10.75
C ASP A 312 -13.87 5.31 -9.96
N TYR A 313 -13.62 5.67 -8.70
CA TYR A 313 -12.77 4.88 -7.81
C TYR A 313 -13.36 3.48 -7.60
N ARG A 314 -12.59 2.45 -7.96
CA ARG A 314 -13.03 1.05 -7.84
C ARG A 314 -11.87 0.10 -7.62
N ALA A 315 -12.07 -0.89 -6.74
CA ALA A 315 -11.18 -2.05 -6.61
C ALA A 315 -11.29 -2.97 -7.83
N ARG A 316 -10.59 -2.62 -8.93
CA ARG A 316 -10.60 -3.42 -10.16
C ARG A 316 -9.90 -4.75 -9.94
N SER A 317 -10.42 -5.79 -10.58
CA SER A 317 -10.08 -7.18 -10.27
C SER A 317 -10.15 -8.07 -11.50
N ILE A 318 -9.14 -8.92 -11.67
CA ILE A 318 -9.07 -9.86 -12.80
C ILE A 318 -9.07 -11.31 -12.29
N PRO A 319 -9.63 -12.27 -13.06
CA PRO A 319 -10.54 -12.09 -14.18
C PRO A 319 -12.01 -11.94 -13.74
N TYR A 320 -12.29 -12.08 -12.43
CA TYR A 320 -13.65 -12.30 -11.92
C TYR A 320 -14.34 -11.06 -11.34
N GLY A 321 -13.73 -9.87 -11.37
CA GLY A 321 -14.35 -8.67 -10.81
C GLY A 321 -14.47 -7.52 -11.80
N PRO A 322 -14.69 -6.28 -11.31
CA PRO A 322 -14.88 -5.14 -12.18
C PRO A 322 -13.59 -4.86 -12.95
N ASP A 323 -13.74 -4.79 -14.27
CA ASP A 323 -12.68 -4.42 -15.21
C ASP A 323 -13.35 -3.64 -16.35
N ASP A 324 -12.99 -2.36 -16.44
CA ASP A 324 -13.43 -1.36 -17.39
C ASP A 324 -12.30 -0.88 -18.33
N GLY A 325 -11.17 -1.60 -18.36
CA GLY A 325 -10.02 -1.24 -19.19
C GLY A 325 -9.11 -0.17 -18.60
N THR A 326 -9.31 0.23 -17.34
CA THR A 326 -8.41 1.16 -16.64
C THR A 326 -7.17 0.43 -16.14
N ILE A 327 -6.02 1.08 -16.26
CA ILE A 327 -4.69 0.57 -15.85
C ILE A 327 -4.10 1.54 -14.83
N ALA A 328 -3.49 1.00 -13.77
CA ALA A 328 -2.83 1.78 -12.74
C ALA A 328 -1.33 1.44 -12.69
N PRO A 329 -0.44 2.31 -13.24
CA PRO A 329 0.99 2.04 -13.31
C PRO A 329 1.66 1.72 -11.98
N TRP A 330 1.16 2.30 -10.88
CA TRP A 330 1.74 2.10 -9.55
C TRP A 330 1.72 0.61 -9.14
N ALA A 331 0.72 -0.16 -9.56
CA ALA A 331 0.66 -1.60 -9.28
C ALA A 331 1.65 -2.42 -10.13
N ALA A 332 2.00 -1.95 -11.33
CA ALA A 332 3.11 -2.57 -12.06
C ALA A 332 4.43 -2.30 -11.33
N VAL A 333 4.68 -1.03 -10.92
CA VAL A 333 5.89 -0.66 -10.16
C VAL A 333 5.99 -1.42 -8.83
N ALA A 334 4.89 -1.55 -8.09
CA ALA A 334 4.88 -2.27 -6.82
C ALA A 334 5.13 -3.78 -6.98
N SER A 335 5.10 -4.31 -8.22
CA SER A 335 5.50 -5.69 -8.52
C SER A 335 6.98 -5.83 -8.87
N LEU A 336 7.74 -4.74 -8.93
CA LEU A 336 9.13 -4.73 -9.40
C LEU A 336 10.04 -5.72 -8.66
N PRO A 337 9.96 -5.87 -7.32
CA PRO A 337 10.77 -6.87 -6.63
C PRO A 337 10.44 -8.31 -7.02
N PHE A 338 9.19 -8.60 -7.42
CA PHE A 338 8.74 -9.97 -7.69
C PHE A 338 9.09 -10.44 -9.09
N ALA A 339 8.94 -9.58 -10.10
CA ALA A 339 9.09 -9.95 -11.52
C ALA A 339 9.65 -8.78 -12.37
N PRO A 340 10.88 -8.32 -12.10
CA PRO A 340 11.47 -7.17 -12.78
C PRO A 340 11.51 -7.32 -14.31
N GLU A 341 11.67 -8.54 -14.81
CA GLU A 341 11.73 -8.89 -16.23
C GLU A 341 10.45 -8.60 -17.01
N ILE A 342 9.28 -8.53 -16.35
CA ILE A 342 8.01 -8.13 -16.99
C ILE A 342 7.55 -6.73 -16.57
N VAL A 343 8.05 -6.24 -15.44
CA VAL A 343 7.73 -4.90 -14.94
C VAL A 343 8.53 -3.84 -15.69
N LEU A 344 9.86 -3.97 -15.81
CA LEU A 344 10.70 -2.94 -16.44
C LEU A 344 10.31 -2.64 -17.90
N PRO A 345 9.97 -3.64 -18.75
CA PRO A 345 9.44 -3.35 -20.08
C PRO A 345 8.07 -2.66 -20.06
N ALA A 346 7.21 -2.97 -19.08
CA ALA A 346 5.92 -2.30 -18.94
C ALA A 346 6.09 -0.83 -18.53
N LEU A 347 7.00 -0.53 -17.61
CA LEU A 347 7.30 0.84 -17.21
C LEU A 347 7.89 1.67 -18.37
N GLN A 348 8.77 1.05 -19.18
CA GLN A 348 9.28 1.70 -20.38
C GLN A 348 8.15 1.99 -21.37
N HIS A 349 7.24 1.04 -21.58
CA HIS A 349 6.09 1.24 -22.45
C HIS A 349 5.16 2.37 -21.96
N PHE A 350 4.93 2.49 -20.65
CA PHE A 350 4.15 3.61 -20.11
C PHE A 350 4.77 4.96 -20.46
N ASN A 351 6.09 5.11 -20.30
CA ASN A 351 6.79 6.34 -20.63
C ASN A 351 6.77 6.69 -22.13
N GLU A 352 6.88 5.69 -23.00
CA GLU A 352 6.91 5.90 -24.45
C GLU A 352 5.52 6.13 -25.05
N SER A 353 4.53 5.34 -24.62
CA SER A 353 3.20 5.30 -25.24
C SER A 353 2.16 6.16 -24.52
N PHE A 354 2.40 6.50 -23.25
CA PHE A 354 1.53 7.34 -22.44
C PHE A 354 2.34 8.38 -21.64
N PRO A 355 3.19 9.20 -22.29
CA PRO A 355 4.05 10.17 -21.60
C PRO A 355 3.29 11.13 -20.67
N GLU A 356 2.01 11.39 -20.95
CA GLU A 356 1.12 12.23 -20.13
C GLU A 356 0.79 11.63 -18.74
N MET A 357 1.07 10.34 -18.54
CA MET A 357 1.00 9.69 -17.23
C MET A 357 2.11 10.13 -16.29
N THR A 358 3.27 10.52 -16.83
CA THR A 358 4.43 10.95 -16.04
C THR A 358 4.44 12.47 -15.94
N SER A 359 4.43 13.01 -14.73
CA SER A 359 4.42 14.45 -14.49
C SER A 359 5.18 14.79 -13.20
N LYS A 360 4.78 15.84 -12.46
CA LYS A 360 5.44 16.40 -11.27
C LYS A 360 5.95 15.35 -10.26
N TYR A 361 5.19 14.29 -10.01
CA TYR A 361 5.53 13.24 -9.03
C TYR A 361 5.70 11.85 -9.65
N GLY A 362 6.16 11.79 -10.91
CA GLY A 362 6.22 10.52 -11.64
C GLY A 362 4.83 10.13 -12.14
N PHE A 363 4.45 8.86 -12.01
CA PHE A 363 3.17 8.37 -12.53
C PHE A 363 1.95 8.91 -11.76
N LYS A 364 0.97 9.42 -12.50
CA LYS A 364 -0.41 9.63 -12.03
C LYS A 364 -1.08 8.28 -11.70
N CYS A 365 -2.20 8.33 -10.99
CA CYS A 365 -2.90 7.14 -10.47
C CYS A 365 -3.19 6.08 -11.54
N SER A 366 -3.89 6.47 -12.62
CA SER A 366 -4.40 5.54 -13.61
C SER A 366 -4.75 6.22 -14.94
N PHE A 367 -4.94 5.40 -15.97
CA PHE A 367 -5.40 5.82 -17.29
C PHE A 367 -6.29 4.76 -17.94
N ASN A 368 -7.10 5.18 -18.90
CA ASN A 368 -7.99 4.31 -19.66
C ASN A 368 -8.01 4.73 -21.14
N PRO A 369 -7.23 4.06 -22.01
CA PRO A 369 -7.20 4.35 -23.45
C PRO A 369 -8.52 4.02 -24.16
N THR A 370 -9.38 3.19 -23.57
CA THR A 370 -10.69 2.86 -24.14
C THR A 370 -11.69 4.01 -23.97
N PHE A 371 -11.53 4.81 -22.91
CA PHE A 371 -12.37 5.97 -22.65
C PHE A 371 -11.95 7.17 -23.51
N ALA A 372 -12.17 7.09 -24.81
CA ALA A 372 -12.01 8.24 -25.70
C ALA A 372 -13.24 9.17 -25.55
N ASP A 373 -13.00 10.41 -25.16
CA ASP A 373 -13.95 11.50 -25.36
C ASP A 373 -13.70 12.04 -26.77
N GLY A 374 -14.59 11.67 -27.71
CA GLY A 374 -14.54 12.08 -29.12
C GLY A 374 -14.51 13.60 -29.37
N LYS A 375 -14.48 14.45 -28.33
CA LYS A 375 -14.31 15.90 -28.42
C LYS A 375 -13.02 16.45 -27.78
N ARG A 376 -12.29 15.70 -26.94
CA ARG A 376 -11.15 16.24 -26.14
C ARG A 376 -9.84 15.46 -26.24
N SER A 377 -9.85 14.16 -26.53
CA SER A 377 -8.60 13.39 -26.64
C SER A 377 -8.84 12.08 -27.40
N THR A 378 -8.10 11.89 -28.49
CA THR A 378 -8.01 10.60 -29.19
C THR A 378 -7.18 9.56 -28.42
N ARG A 379 -6.53 9.94 -27.31
CA ARG A 379 -5.61 9.11 -26.52
C ARG A 379 -6.22 8.49 -25.26
N GLY A 380 -7.50 8.76 -24.97
CA GLY A 380 -8.22 8.22 -23.81
C GLY A 380 -8.26 9.14 -22.58
N TRP A 381 -8.55 8.56 -21.42
CA TRP A 381 -8.63 9.27 -20.13
C TRP A 381 -7.39 9.03 -19.26
N ILE A 382 -7.02 10.04 -18.49
CA ILE A 382 -5.94 10.01 -17.49
C ILE A 382 -6.45 10.63 -16.19
N SER A 383 -6.18 9.95 -15.07
CA SER A 383 -6.51 10.41 -13.73
C SER A 383 -6.00 11.82 -13.46
N GLN A 384 -6.83 12.61 -12.77
CA GLN A 384 -6.42 13.92 -12.27
C GLN A 384 -5.81 13.76 -10.87
N GLY A 385 -4.58 14.24 -10.73
CA GLY A 385 -3.83 14.24 -9.48
C GLY A 385 -3.07 12.95 -9.18
N TYR A 386 -2.45 12.94 -8.00
CA TYR A 386 -1.67 11.83 -7.42
C TYR A 386 -2.29 11.43 -6.10
N TYR A 387 -2.18 10.16 -5.73
CA TYR A 387 -2.76 9.60 -4.50
C TYR A 387 -1.64 9.05 -3.61
N GLY A 388 -1.65 9.38 -2.32
CA GLY A 388 -0.58 8.99 -1.40
C GLY A 388 -0.38 7.48 -1.31
N LEU A 389 -1.48 6.71 -1.33
CA LEU A 389 -1.46 5.24 -1.36
C LEU A 389 -0.78 4.68 -2.61
N ASP A 390 -0.83 5.38 -3.75
CA ASP A 390 -0.20 4.94 -4.99
C ASP A 390 1.29 5.32 -5.01
N GLN A 391 1.62 6.52 -4.53
CA GLN A 391 2.98 7.06 -4.55
C GLN A 391 3.91 6.34 -3.56
N GLY A 392 3.40 5.93 -2.39
CA GLY A 392 4.19 5.24 -1.37
C GLY A 392 4.82 3.94 -1.88
N PRO A 393 4.02 2.97 -2.34
CA PRO A 393 4.52 1.72 -2.90
C PRO A 393 5.49 1.92 -4.07
N ILE A 394 5.33 2.95 -4.90
CA ILE A 394 6.31 3.28 -5.95
C ILE A 394 7.69 3.54 -5.32
N VAL A 395 7.78 4.45 -4.34
CA VAL A 395 9.06 4.79 -3.70
C VAL A 395 9.67 3.58 -2.99
N LEU A 396 8.85 2.89 -2.19
CA LEU A 396 9.30 1.85 -1.28
C LEU A 396 9.62 0.53 -2.00
N MET A 397 8.83 0.14 -3.01
CA MET A 397 9.08 -1.10 -3.76
C MET A 397 10.20 -0.96 -4.79
N ILE A 398 10.42 0.25 -5.34
CA ILE A 398 11.67 0.51 -6.08
C ILE A 398 12.86 0.32 -5.14
N GLU A 399 12.81 0.84 -3.92
CA GLU A 399 13.91 0.68 -2.97
C GLU A 399 14.11 -0.79 -2.55
N ASN A 400 13.03 -1.53 -2.29
CA ASN A 400 13.11 -2.95 -1.99
C ASN A 400 13.68 -3.77 -3.14
N TYR A 401 13.36 -3.43 -4.39
CA TYR A 401 13.97 -4.05 -5.57
C TYR A 401 15.47 -3.76 -5.65
N ARG A 402 15.88 -2.49 -5.49
CA ARG A 402 17.26 -2.07 -5.69
C ARG A 402 18.20 -2.57 -4.61
N SER A 403 17.75 -2.47 -3.37
CA SER A 403 18.60 -2.77 -2.22
C SER A 403 17.93 -3.73 -1.26
N GLY A 404 16.59 -3.73 -1.13
CA GLY A 404 15.91 -4.45 -0.05
C GLY A 404 15.95 -3.69 1.27
N PHE A 405 16.17 -2.37 1.23
CA PHE A 405 16.36 -1.52 2.41
C PHE A 405 15.18 -1.55 3.38
N VAL A 406 13.95 -1.34 2.91
CA VAL A 406 12.77 -1.35 3.78
C VAL A 406 12.62 -2.71 4.46
N TRP A 407 12.76 -3.78 3.69
CA TRP A 407 12.78 -5.15 4.21
C TRP A 407 13.86 -5.39 5.27
N ARG A 408 15.11 -5.00 5.00
CA ARG A 408 16.20 -5.16 5.99
C ARG A 408 15.93 -4.43 7.30
N LEU A 409 15.34 -3.25 7.26
CA LEU A 409 14.93 -2.53 8.46
C LEU A 409 13.81 -3.29 9.17
N MET A 410 12.73 -3.64 8.47
CA MET A 410 11.56 -4.26 9.09
C MET A 410 11.83 -5.66 9.64
N ARG A 411 12.84 -6.39 9.11
CA ARG A 411 13.34 -7.64 9.71
C ARG A 411 13.91 -7.45 11.12
N GLN A 412 14.46 -6.27 11.42
CA GLN A 412 15.00 -5.92 12.73
C GLN A 412 13.92 -5.43 13.71
N CYS A 413 12.70 -5.16 13.23
CA CYS A 413 11.61 -4.72 14.09
C CYS A 413 11.12 -5.89 14.98
N PRO A 414 11.28 -5.82 16.31
CA PRO A 414 10.96 -6.96 17.19
C PRO A 414 9.47 -7.31 17.18
N TYR A 415 8.60 -6.35 16.87
CA TYR A 415 7.15 -6.56 16.78
C TYR A 415 6.75 -7.36 15.54
N ILE A 416 7.40 -7.10 14.40
CA ILE A 416 7.21 -7.88 13.18
C ILE A 416 7.69 -9.32 13.39
N VAL A 417 8.91 -9.50 13.93
CA VAL A 417 9.47 -10.83 14.22
C VAL A 417 8.54 -11.63 15.13
N ARG A 418 8.11 -11.02 16.25
CA ARG A 418 7.19 -11.67 17.20
C ARG A 418 5.85 -12.01 16.54
N GLY A 419 5.30 -11.09 15.76
CA GLY A 419 4.03 -11.28 15.07
C GLY A 419 4.06 -12.41 14.05
N LEU A 420 5.12 -12.47 13.24
CA LEU A 420 5.34 -13.53 12.27
C LEU A 420 5.46 -14.89 12.95
N ARG A 421 6.28 -15.01 14.01
CA ARG A 421 6.41 -16.25 14.79
C ARG A 421 5.07 -16.70 15.37
N ARG A 422 4.28 -15.77 15.92
CA ARG A 422 2.93 -16.05 16.44
C ARG A 422 1.92 -16.41 15.35
N ALA A 423 2.10 -15.92 14.13
CA ALA A 423 1.31 -16.33 12.96
C ALA A 423 1.75 -17.69 12.38
N GLY A 424 2.73 -18.37 13.00
CA GLY A 424 3.22 -19.67 12.54
C GLY A 424 4.24 -19.59 11.40
N PHE A 425 4.78 -18.40 11.10
CA PHE A 425 5.88 -18.29 10.15
C PHE A 425 7.17 -18.88 10.71
N THR A 426 7.89 -19.62 9.87
CA THR A 426 9.21 -20.20 10.17
C THR A 426 10.13 -20.07 8.95
N ASN A 427 11.38 -20.53 9.08
CA ASN A 427 12.41 -20.64 8.04
C ASN A 427 13.12 -19.31 7.72
N GLY A 428 14.04 -19.38 6.76
CA GLY A 428 14.62 -18.21 6.09
C GLY A 428 15.32 -17.27 7.06
N TRP A 429 15.03 -15.97 6.92
CA TRP A 429 15.64 -14.94 7.77
C TRP A 429 15.04 -14.90 9.18
N LEU A 430 13.91 -15.57 9.42
CA LEU A 430 13.24 -15.53 10.73
C LEU A 430 13.94 -16.43 11.77
N ASP A 431 14.63 -17.47 11.30
CA ASP A 431 15.42 -18.38 12.14
C ASP A 431 16.74 -17.75 12.60
N SER A 432 17.27 -16.76 11.86
CA SER A 432 18.53 -16.09 12.22
C SER A 432 18.38 -15.03 13.33
N HIS A 433 17.18 -14.84 13.86
CA HIS A 433 16.86 -13.84 14.89
C HIS A 433 16.47 -14.51 16.24
N GLU A 434 17.03 -15.69 16.53
CA GLU A 434 16.85 -16.38 17.83
C GLU A 434 17.39 -15.57 19.01
#